data_AF-A0A6L5XR62-F1
#
_entry.id   AF-A0A6L5XR62-F1
#
_cell.length_a   1.000
_cell.length_b   1.000
_cell.length_c   1.000
_cell.angle_alpha   90.00
_cell.angle_beta   90.00
_cell.angle_gamma   90.00
#
_symmetry.space_group_name_H-M   'P 1'
#
loop_
_entity.id
_entity.type
_entity.pdbx_description
1 polymer ?
#
loop_
_entity_poly.entity_id
_entity_poly.type
_entity_poly.pdbx_seq_one_letter_code
_entity_poly.pdbx_strand_id
1 'polypeptide(L)'
;MHEEIINLIESPELREHLLHNPQLLSGDHYMQIVGGAPVEIIRKRELLGRLVADGCNSSDDTPYWHYRQICIDYIDDCLDALKVVDGNKKMLLVSEISFIDSEVGSAITHGPFPVASWQAALAAMKAYADKWSEMTDLSSSYWMIELFNLANDPSCSYPYDGFLQPDYTYYANASGEIQYICREEEGECGEVLDCIVGGIFGPWFKGAYVDLPTPYRKGDILEIDCRPWAPGPCYCLVANSKLDCLYLDADGQIGCGSIPYGSCFAGWAHTNLMLSPVFRARRVARPLPEACATLQAIELNQIDNLLEECASSKEEEPIWLDIYRHRAR
;
A
#
# COMPACT_ATOMS: atom_id res chain seq x y z
N MET A 1 6.41 1.83 -22.97
CA MET A 1 6.49 2.45 -21.63
C MET A 1 5.15 2.31 -20.91
N HIS A 2 4.04 2.82 -21.44
CA HIS A 2 2.71 2.61 -20.82
C HIS A 2 2.33 1.13 -20.63
N GLU A 3 2.52 0.27 -21.63
CA GLU A 3 2.29 -1.18 -21.49
C GLU A 3 3.15 -1.82 -20.39
N GLU A 4 4.41 -1.40 -20.28
CA GLU A 4 5.35 -1.87 -19.26
C GLU A 4 4.91 -1.46 -17.85
N ILE A 5 4.33 -0.27 -17.69
CA ILE A 5 3.72 0.17 -16.43
C ILE A 5 2.47 -0.66 -16.13
N ILE A 6 1.57 -0.85 -17.09
CA ILE A 6 0.36 -1.67 -16.91
C ILE A 6 0.73 -3.11 -16.53
N ASN A 7 1.84 -3.63 -17.06
CA ASN A 7 2.36 -4.96 -16.71
C ASN A 7 2.86 -5.10 -15.27
N LEU A 8 2.98 -4.01 -14.50
CA LEU A 8 3.24 -4.06 -13.06
C LEU A 8 2.01 -4.54 -12.26
N ILE A 9 0.82 -4.53 -12.86
CA ILE A 9 -0.42 -5.03 -12.25
C ILE A 9 -0.40 -6.56 -12.26
N GLU A 10 -0.52 -7.16 -11.07
CA GLU A 10 -0.49 -8.61 -10.90
C GLU A 10 -1.83 -9.29 -11.20
N SER A 11 -2.94 -8.55 -11.08
CA SER A 11 -4.30 -8.95 -11.46
C SER A 11 -4.35 -9.15 -12.98
N PRO A 12 -4.50 -10.40 -13.47
CA PRO A 12 -4.46 -10.68 -14.89
C PRO A 12 -5.65 -10.06 -15.62
N GLU A 13 -6.86 -10.07 -15.04
CA GLU A 13 -8.06 -9.50 -15.65
C GLU A 13 -7.98 -7.97 -15.74
N LEU A 14 -7.51 -7.31 -14.67
CA LEU A 14 -7.34 -5.86 -14.69
C LEU A 14 -6.25 -5.45 -15.68
N ARG A 15 -5.11 -6.15 -15.68
CA ARG A 15 -4.02 -5.91 -16.61
C ARG A 15 -4.49 -6.08 -18.06
N GLU A 16 -5.19 -7.17 -18.37
CA GLU A 16 -5.74 -7.41 -19.70
C GLU A 16 -6.74 -6.31 -20.10
N HIS A 17 -7.64 -5.91 -19.19
CA HIS A 17 -8.60 -4.85 -19.43
C HIS A 17 -7.93 -3.52 -19.79
N LEU A 18 -6.92 -3.12 -19.03
CA LEU A 18 -6.21 -1.85 -19.22
C LEU A 18 -5.30 -1.87 -20.45
N LEU A 19 -4.67 -3.00 -20.77
CA LEU A 19 -3.91 -3.15 -22.02
C LEU A 19 -4.80 -3.05 -23.26
N HIS A 20 -6.03 -3.58 -23.21
CA HIS A 20 -7.00 -3.45 -24.29
C HIS A 20 -7.66 -2.07 -24.36
N ASN A 21 -7.66 -1.32 -23.26
CA ASN A 21 -8.32 -0.03 -23.14
C ASN A 21 -7.40 1.07 -22.58
N PRO A 22 -6.21 1.31 -23.18
CA PRO A 22 -5.25 2.27 -22.65
C PRO A 22 -5.77 3.72 -22.65
N GLN A 23 -6.79 4.03 -23.46
CA GLN A 23 -7.48 5.32 -23.49
C GLN A 23 -8.25 5.66 -22.20
N LEU A 24 -8.47 4.69 -21.32
CA LEU A 24 -9.08 4.91 -20.00
C LEU A 24 -8.07 5.45 -18.98
N LEU A 25 -6.77 5.42 -19.31
CA LEU A 25 -5.70 5.81 -18.40
C LEU A 25 -5.25 7.26 -18.64
N SER A 26 -5.21 8.05 -17.58
CA SER A 26 -4.57 9.36 -17.54
C SER A 26 -3.11 9.22 -17.08
N GLY A 27 -2.35 10.32 -17.17
CA GLY A 27 -0.99 10.38 -16.61
C GLY A 27 -0.94 10.04 -15.12
N ASP A 28 -1.98 10.40 -14.37
CA ASP A 28 -2.10 10.12 -12.94
C ASP A 28 -2.30 8.62 -12.71
N HIS A 29 -3.09 7.93 -13.52
CA HIS A 29 -3.23 6.48 -13.39
C HIS A 29 -1.90 5.76 -13.58
N TYR A 30 -1.04 6.18 -14.52
CA TYR A 30 0.29 5.59 -14.67
C TYR A 30 1.17 5.84 -13.44
N MET A 31 1.06 7.02 -12.80
CA MET A 31 1.74 7.28 -11.52
C MET A 31 1.21 6.41 -10.39
N GLN A 32 -0.11 6.21 -10.28
CA GLN A 32 -0.72 5.31 -9.28
C GLN A 32 -0.23 3.88 -9.47
N ILE A 33 -0.13 3.42 -10.73
CA ILE A 33 0.37 2.08 -11.03
C ILE A 33 1.83 1.91 -10.60
N VAL A 34 2.71 2.86 -10.94
CA VAL A 34 4.13 2.80 -10.55
C VAL A 34 4.29 2.90 -9.03
N GLY A 35 3.58 3.84 -8.39
CA GLY A 35 3.61 4.04 -6.94
C GLY A 35 3.10 2.82 -6.17
N GLY A 36 2.03 2.18 -6.63
CA GLY A 36 1.41 1.06 -5.93
C GLY A 36 2.03 -0.31 -6.16
N ALA A 37 2.65 -0.54 -7.32
CA ALA A 37 3.20 -1.85 -7.66
C ALA A 37 4.28 -2.34 -6.68
N PRO A 38 4.28 -3.62 -6.26
CA PRO A 38 5.29 -4.17 -5.36
C PRO A 38 6.60 -4.49 -6.10
N VAL A 39 7.24 -3.45 -6.64
CA VAL A 39 8.52 -3.50 -7.35
C VAL A 39 9.56 -2.60 -6.68
N GLU A 40 10.84 -2.88 -6.93
CA GLU A 40 11.95 -2.16 -6.31
C GLU A 40 11.85 -0.64 -6.52
N ILE A 41 12.21 0.12 -5.49
CA ILE A 41 12.12 1.59 -5.48
C ILE A 41 12.97 2.24 -6.58
N ILE A 42 14.13 1.65 -6.90
CA ILE A 42 14.98 2.10 -8.02
C ILE A 42 14.23 1.96 -9.35
N ARG A 43 13.51 0.85 -9.52
CA ARG A 43 12.69 0.62 -10.71
C ARG A 43 11.54 1.62 -10.81
N LYS A 44 10.89 1.95 -9.69
CA LYS A 44 9.87 3.01 -9.65
C LYS A 44 10.43 4.35 -10.08
N ARG A 45 11.60 4.74 -9.54
CA ARG A 45 12.32 5.96 -9.92
C ARG A 45 12.62 6.03 -11.43
N GLU A 46 13.10 4.94 -12.02
CA GLU A 46 13.36 4.86 -13.47
C GLU A 46 12.09 5.09 -14.29
N LEU A 47 10.99 4.43 -13.93
CA LEU A 47 9.71 4.54 -14.64
C LEU A 47 9.12 5.95 -14.51
N LEU A 48 9.20 6.55 -13.32
CA LEU A 48 8.80 7.95 -13.11
C LEU A 48 9.65 8.91 -13.95
N GLY A 49 10.98 8.72 -14.00
CA GLY A 49 11.86 9.54 -14.83
C GLY A 49 11.52 9.45 -16.31
N ARG A 50 11.15 8.25 -16.80
CA ARG A 50 10.66 8.06 -18.17
C ARG A 50 9.30 8.72 -18.41
N LEU A 51 8.39 8.70 -17.44
CA LEU A 51 7.11 9.44 -17.49
C LEU A 51 7.30 10.96 -17.51
N VAL A 52 8.36 11.48 -16.89
CA VAL A 52 8.74 12.90 -16.99
C VAL A 52 9.31 13.20 -18.38
N ALA A 53 10.25 12.37 -18.85
CA ALA A 53 10.95 12.57 -20.12
C ALA A 53 10.08 12.39 -21.37
N ASP A 54 9.09 11.47 -21.32
CA ASP A 54 8.14 11.26 -22.42
C ASP A 54 7.31 12.51 -22.70
N GLY A 55 7.24 13.42 -21.73
CA GLY A 55 6.52 14.67 -21.83
C GLY A 55 5.02 14.41 -21.93
N CYS A 56 4.27 14.89 -20.95
CA CYS A 56 3.00 15.50 -21.30
C CYS A 56 3.31 16.74 -22.19
N ASN A 57 3.76 16.52 -23.44
CA ASN A 57 3.83 17.51 -24.52
C ASN A 57 2.43 17.74 -25.12
N SER A 58 1.36 17.26 -24.46
CA SER A 58 0.03 17.80 -24.67
C SER A 58 0.05 19.22 -24.14
N SER A 59 -0.40 20.15 -24.96
CA SER A 59 -0.60 21.58 -24.70
C SER A 59 -1.54 21.93 -23.53
N ASP A 60 -1.77 21.01 -22.60
CA ASP A 60 -2.45 21.27 -21.34
C ASP A 60 -1.40 21.71 -20.33
N ASP A 61 -1.30 23.03 -20.14
CA ASP A 61 -0.69 23.71 -18.99
C ASP A 61 -1.31 23.17 -17.69
N THR A 62 -0.94 21.96 -17.31
CA THR A 62 -1.38 21.35 -16.08
C THR A 62 -0.21 21.22 -15.12
N PRO A 63 -0.36 21.63 -13.84
CA PRO A 63 0.70 21.64 -12.83
C PRO A 63 1.19 20.23 -12.41
N TYR A 64 0.85 19.17 -13.15
CA TYR A 64 1.00 17.79 -12.72
C TYR A 64 2.40 17.20 -12.88
N TRP A 65 3.26 17.74 -13.76
CA TRP A 65 4.63 17.25 -13.90
C TRP A 65 5.48 17.50 -12.64
N HIS A 66 5.16 18.56 -11.89
CA HIS A 66 5.80 18.85 -10.62
C HIS A 66 5.65 17.68 -9.64
N TYR A 67 4.48 17.02 -9.58
CA TYR A 67 4.29 15.86 -8.71
C TYR A 67 5.22 14.70 -9.06
N ARG A 68 5.47 14.44 -10.35
CA ARG A 68 6.40 13.38 -10.78
C ARG A 68 7.83 13.69 -10.39
N GLN A 69 8.27 14.93 -10.58
CA GLN A 69 9.62 15.34 -10.20
C GLN A 69 9.80 15.29 -8.68
N ILE A 70 8.82 15.76 -7.92
CA ILE A 70 8.83 15.67 -6.45
C ILE A 70 8.92 14.20 -6.00
N CYS A 71 8.20 13.27 -6.63
CA CYS A 71 8.33 11.84 -6.34
C CYS A 71 9.75 11.31 -6.59
N ILE A 72 10.40 11.75 -7.67
CA ILE A 72 11.77 11.34 -8.00
C ILE A 72 12.75 11.93 -6.98
N ASP A 73 12.65 13.22 -6.68
CA ASP A 73 13.49 13.92 -5.71
C ASP A 73 13.36 13.25 -4.32
N TYR A 74 12.14 12.90 -3.93
CA TYR A 74 11.85 12.19 -2.69
C TYR A 74 12.50 10.79 -2.63
N ILE A 75 12.42 10.01 -3.72
CA ILE A 75 13.12 8.71 -3.80
C ILE A 75 14.64 8.92 -3.71
N ASP A 76 15.18 9.91 -4.43
CA ASP A 76 16.61 10.19 -4.47
C ASP A 76 17.13 10.61 -3.09
N ASP A 77 16.46 11.51 -2.38
CA ASP A 77 16.80 11.93 -1.02
C ASP A 77 16.78 10.74 -0.04
N CYS A 78 15.75 9.89 -0.16
CA CYS A 78 15.58 8.71 0.67
C CYS A 78 16.69 7.67 0.44
N LEU A 79 17.08 7.45 -0.82
CA LEU A 79 18.17 6.54 -1.18
C LEU A 79 19.55 7.11 -0.81
N ASP A 80 19.76 8.41 -0.97
CA ASP A 80 20.99 9.07 -0.56
C ASP A 80 21.17 9.05 0.96
N ALA A 81 20.07 9.15 1.72
CA ALA A 81 20.10 8.99 3.17
C ALA A 81 20.61 7.60 3.61
N LEU A 82 20.25 6.53 2.89
CA LEU A 82 20.77 5.17 3.14
C LEU A 82 22.26 5.03 2.82
N LYS A 83 22.74 5.64 1.72
CA LYS A 83 24.16 5.55 1.31
C LYS A 83 25.12 6.13 2.35
N VAL A 84 24.64 7.06 3.17
CA VAL A 84 25.44 7.75 4.18
C VAL A 84 25.15 7.25 5.59
N VAL A 85 24.52 6.09 5.79
CA VAL A 85 24.32 5.54 7.16
C VAL A 85 25.66 5.24 7.83
N ASP A 86 26.57 4.63 7.08
CA ASP A 86 27.81 4.06 7.56
C ASP A 86 28.74 5.15 8.15
N GLY A 87 28.88 5.14 9.48
CA GLY A 87 29.80 6.04 10.20
C GLY A 87 29.31 7.46 10.46
N ASN A 88 28.08 7.82 10.09
CA ASN A 88 27.58 9.20 10.17
C ASN A 88 26.59 9.47 11.32
N LYS A 89 26.78 8.81 12.48
CA LYS A 89 25.83 8.90 13.61
C LYS A 89 24.38 8.60 13.21
N LYS A 90 24.21 7.73 12.22
CA LYS A 90 22.90 7.20 11.82
C LYS A 90 22.78 5.76 12.31
N MET A 91 21.56 5.34 12.58
CA MET A 91 21.23 3.98 12.98
C MET A 91 20.00 3.52 12.23
N LEU A 92 19.99 2.24 11.86
CA LEU A 92 18.82 1.57 11.32
C LEU A 92 18.24 0.65 12.38
N LEU A 93 16.94 0.67 12.58
CA LEU A 93 16.20 -0.36 13.31
C LEU A 93 15.51 -1.26 12.30
N VAL A 94 15.82 -2.55 12.31
CA VAL A 94 15.23 -3.53 11.39
C VAL A 94 14.22 -4.39 12.15
N SER A 95 12.98 -4.35 11.72
CA SER A 95 11.87 -5.11 12.28
C SER A 95 11.28 -6.02 11.21
N GLU A 96 11.05 -7.29 11.56
CA GLU A 96 10.21 -8.17 10.76
C GLU A 96 8.75 -7.87 11.09
N ILE A 97 7.96 -7.68 10.05
CA ILE A 97 6.51 -7.52 10.13
C ILE A 97 5.85 -8.69 9.44
N SER A 98 4.81 -9.26 10.05
CA SER A 98 3.94 -10.22 9.39
C SER A 98 2.47 -10.02 9.77
N PHE A 99 1.59 -10.56 8.95
CA PHE A 99 0.20 -10.81 9.35
C PHE A 99 0.16 -12.10 10.15
N ILE A 100 -0.41 -12.09 11.35
CA ILE A 100 -0.55 -13.27 12.21
C ILE A 100 -1.95 -13.83 11.99
N ASP A 101 -2.05 -15.15 11.76
CA ASP A 101 -3.25 -15.87 11.28
C ASP A 101 -4.58 -15.63 12.05
N SER A 102 -4.55 -14.99 13.22
CA SER A 102 -5.74 -14.64 14.02
C SER A 102 -5.90 -13.15 14.32
N GLU A 103 -4.88 -12.34 14.05
CA GLU A 103 -4.92 -10.90 14.31
C GLU A 103 -5.07 -10.17 12.99
N VAL A 104 -6.08 -9.33 12.97
CA VAL A 104 -6.59 -8.65 11.79
C VAL A 104 -5.65 -7.51 11.33
N GLY A 105 -4.43 -7.47 11.85
CA GLY A 105 -3.42 -6.44 11.63
C GLY A 105 -2.02 -7.01 11.36
N SER A 106 -1.15 -6.18 10.79
CA SER A 106 0.27 -6.47 10.73
C SER A 106 0.93 -6.13 12.08
N ALA A 107 1.80 -7.00 12.56
CA ALA A 107 2.52 -6.80 13.82
C ALA A 107 4.02 -7.01 13.63
N ILE A 108 4.83 -6.31 14.42
CA ILE A 108 6.25 -6.64 14.57
C ILE A 108 6.33 -8.01 15.24
N THR A 109 6.75 -9.04 14.51
CA THR A 109 6.93 -10.37 15.13
C THR A 109 8.32 -10.53 15.73
N HIS A 110 9.32 -9.91 15.11
CA HIS A 110 10.71 -9.94 15.59
C HIS A 110 11.42 -8.61 15.36
N GLY A 111 12.25 -8.21 16.31
CA GLY A 111 12.97 -6.93 16.31
C GLY A 111 12.39 -5.93 17.33
N PRO A 112 12.76 -4.64 17.24
CA PRO A 112 13.74 -4.08 16.31
C PRO A 112 15.17 -4.56 16.59
N PHE A 113 15.95 -4.83 15.54
CA PHE A 113 17.38 -5.12 15.63
C PHE A 113 18.20 -3.91 15.15
N PRO A 114 18.99 -3.28 16.03
CA PRO A 114 19.74 -2.08 15.68
C PRO A 114 21.00 -2.42 14.88
N VAL A 115 21.23 -1.70 13.79
CA VAL A 115 22.44 -1.82 12.96
C VAL A 115 22.97 -0.46 12.54
N ALA A 116 24.30 -0.37 12.43
CA ALA A 116 25.02 0.88 12.13
C ALA A 116 25.40 1.04 10.65
N SER A 117 24.96 0.13 9.78
CA SER A 117 25.21 0.19 8.33
C SER A 117 24.11 -0.52 7.54
N TRP A 118 23.93 -0.11 6.28
CA TRP A 118 23.00 -0.80 5.37
C TRP A 118 23.44 -2.24 5.08
N GLN A 119 24.74 -2.48 4.94
CA GLN A 119 25.28 -3.82 4.71
C GLN A 119 24.99 -4.77 5.89
N ALA A 120 25.05 -4.27 7.12
CA ALA A 120 24.69 -5.04 8.31
C ALA A 120 23.17 -5.32 8.36
N ALA A 121 22.32 -4.38 7.91
CA ALA A 121 20.89 -4.61 7.78
C ALA A 121 20.59 -5.76 6.81
N LEU A 122 21.17 -5.72 5.61
CA LEU A 122 21.03 -6.78 4.61
C LEU A 122 21.50 -8.14 5.14
N ALA A 123 22.63 -8.18 5.85
CA ALA A 123 23.14 -9.40 6.46
C ALA A 123 22.20 -9.96 7.53
N ALA A 124 21.60 -9.09 8.36
CA ALA A 124 20.65 -9.48 9.39
C ALA A 124 19.34 -10.04 8.79
N MET A 125 18.77 -9.34 7.81
CA MET A 125 17.56 -9.78 7.09
C MET A 125 17.79 -11.14 6.42
N LYS A 126 18.92 -11.31 5.73
CA LYS A 126 19.29 -12.59 5.12
C LYS A 126 19.44 -13.70 6.16
N ALA A 127 20.18 -13.45 7.24
CA ALA A 127 20.39 -14.46 8.29
C ALA A 127 19.07 -14.90 8.94
N TYR A 128 18.11 -13.98 9.09
CA TYR A 128 16.77 -14.32 9.54
C TYR A 128 16.02 -15.18 8.51
N ALA A 129 15.98 -14.76 7.24
CA ALA A 129 15.30 -15.52 6.19
C ALA A 129 15.87 -16.95 6.04
N ASP A 130 17.19 -17.10 6.05
CA ASP A 130 17.88 -18.39 5.99
C ASP A 130 17.51 -19.29 7.18
N LYS A 131 17.32 -18.72 8.37
CA LYS A 131 16.94 -19.47 9.57
C LYS A 131 15.47 -19.87 9.58
N TRP A 132 14.57 -18.95 9.22
CA TRP A 132 13.13 -19.12 9.43
C TRP A 132 12.38 -19.73 8.25
N SER A 133 12.90 -19.62 7.02
CA SER A 133 12.28 -20.21 5.83
C SER A 133 12.16 -21.74 5.89
N GLU A 134 12.97 -22.43 6.70
CA GLU A 134 12.83 -23.87 6.96
C GLU A 134 11.75 -24.20 8.01
N MET A 135 11.34 -23.23 8.82
CA MET A 135 10.46 -23.43 9.98
C MET A 135 9.04 -22.88 9.77
N THR A 136 8.88 -21.83 8.97
CA THR A 136 7.59 -21.17 8.73
C THR A 136 7.52 -20.60 7.33
N ASP A 137 6.30 -20.42 6.83
CA ASP A 137 6.05 -19.65 5.62
C ASP A 137 6.28 -18.16 5.90
N LEU A 138 7.13 -17.53 5.09
CA LEU A 138 7.45 -16.09 5.16
C LEU A 138 6.73 -15.30 4.05
N SER A 139 5.78 -15.91 3.33
CA SER A 139 4.99 -15.25 2.28
C SER A 139 4.21 -14.03 2.78
N SER A 140 3.93 -13.98 4.08
CA SER A 140 3.23 -12.89 4.76
C SER A 140 4.18 -11.88 5.43
N SER A 141 5.49 -12.09 5.30
CA SER A 141 6.52 -11.32 6.00
C SER A 141 7.17 -10.26 5.11
N TYR A 142 7.44 -9.11 5.69
CA TYR A 142 8.23 -8.04 5.08
C TYR A 142 9.10 -7.36 6.15
N TRP A 143 10.03 -6.52 5.70
CA TRP A 143 10.92 -5.76 6.58
C TRP A 143 10.45 -4.32 6.69
N MET A 144 10.32 -3.83 7.90
CA MET A 144 10.27 -2.40 8.19
C MET A 144 11.64 -1.96 8.71
N ILE A 145 12.21 -0.95 8.08
CA ILE A 145 13.54 -0.45 8.40
C ILE A 145 13.42 1.04 8.69
N GLU A 146 13.70 1.44 9.92
CA GLU A 146 13.57 2.83 10.36
C GLU A 146 14.96 3.46 10.48
N LEU A 147 15.17 4.59 9.81
CA LEU A 147 16.43 5.33 9.80
C LEU A 147 16.38 6.49 10.79
N PHE A 148 17.22 6.42 11.82
CA PHE A 148 17.38 7.46 12.80
C PHE A 148 18.68 8.23 12.60
N ASN A 149 18.60 9.55 12.67
CA ASN A 149 19.76 10.42 12.76
C ASN A 149 20.00 10.81 14.21
N LEU A 150 21.02 10.19 14.83
CA LEU A 150 21.37 10.39 16.24
C LEU A 150 22.08 11.73 16.49
N ALA A 151 22.37 12.50 15.43
CA ALA A 151 22.83 13.88 15.57
C ALA A 151 21.66 14.86 15.72
N ASN A 152 20.42 14.45 15.42
CA ASN A 152 19.24 15.29 15.64
C ASN A 152 19.04 15.51 17.15
N ASP A 153 18.73 16.74 17.52
CA ASP A 153 18.38 17.07 18.90
C ASP A 153 16.93 16.60 19.17
N PRO A 154 16.69 15.64 20.07
CA PRO A 154 15.34 15.20 20.42
C PRO A 154 14.50 16.32 21.05
N SER A 155 15.13 17.45 21.43
CA SER A 155 14.41 18.64 21.88
C SER A 155 13.83 19.50 20.77
N CYS A 156 14.19 19.21 19.52
CA CYS A 156 13.66 19.87 18.33
C CYS A 156 12.58 19.04 17.61
N SER A 157 12.25 17.82 18.06
CA SER A 157 11.09 17.05 17.57
C SER A 157 9.81 17.49 18.29
N TYR A 158 8.73 17.66 17.52
CA TYR A 158 7.39 17.92 18.04
C TYR A 158 6.51 16.66 17.84
N PRO A 159 5.53 16.40 18.72
CA PRO A 159 5.40 16.97 20.07
C PRO A 159 6.62 16.62 20.92
N TYR A 160 7.09 17.57 21.74
CA TYR A 160 8.23 17.37 22.63
C TYR A 160 7.89 16.31 23.69
N ASP A 161 8.20 15.07 23.38
CA ASP A 161 8.03 13.91 24.26
C ASP A 161 9.38 13.25 24.62
N GLY A 162 10.48 13.74 24.03
CA GLY A 162 11.84 13.25 24.25
C GLY A 162 12.21 12.03 23.41
N PHE A 163 11.37 11.64 22.44
CA PHE A 163 11.65 10.54 21.52
C PHE A 163 12.20 11.06 20.19
N LEU A 164 13.16 10.30 19.62
CA LEU A 164 13.58 10.50 18.23
C LEU A 164 12.53 9.88 17.32
N GLN A 165 12.21 10.56 16.22
CA GLN A 165 11.44 10.01 15.12
C GLN A 165 12.38 9.56 13.99
N PRO A 166 12.01 8.56 13.19
CA PRO A 166 12.80 8.16 12.04
C PRO A 166 12.75 9.25 10.95
N ASP A 167 13.90 9.58 10.37
CA ASP A 167 13.98 10.46 9.20
C ASP A 167 13.27 9.81 7.99
N TYR A 168 13.36 8.48 7.88
CA TYR A 168 12.74 7.67 6.84
C TYR A 168 12.41 6.27 7.37
N THR A 169 11.32 5.71 6.86
CA THR A 169 10.95 4.30 7.04
C THR A 169 10.90 3.62 5.68
N TYR A 170 11.64 2.54 5.53
CA TYR A 170 11.74 1.74 4.31
C TYR A 170 11.02 0.42 4.52
N TYR A 171 10.31 -0.02 3.49
CA TYR A 171 9.62 -1.31 3.49
C TYR A 171 10.22 -2.18 2.40
N ALA A 172 10.80 -3.30 2.80
CA ALA A 172 11.49 -4.22 1.91
C ALA A 172 10.85 -5.61 1.89
N ASN A 173 10.84 -6.25 0.73
CA ASN A 173 10.37 -7.63 0.62
C ASN A 173 11.31 -8.60 1.37
N ALA A 174 10.95 -9.87 1.49
CA ALA A 174 11.75 -10.87 2.20
C ALA A 174 13.24 -10.92 1.78
N SER A 175 13.57 -10.59 0.52
CA SER A 175 14.94 -10.55 -0.02
C SER A 175 15.73 -9.30 0.40
N GLY A 176 15.10 -8.31 1.02
CA GLY A 176 15.70 -7.02 1.39
C GLY A 176 15.63 -5.95 0.30
N GLU A 177 14.85 -6.16 -0.77
CA GLU A 177 14.64 -5.15 -1.81
C GLU A 177 13.59 -4.14 -1.34
N ILE A 178 13.96 -2.87 -1.27
CA ILE A 178 13.05 -1.79 -0.85
C ILE A 178 12.00 -1.58 -1.95
N GLN A 179 10.72 -1.68 -1.59
CA GLN A 179 9.59 -1.49 -2.52
C GLN A 179 8.75 -0.27 -2.17
N TYR A 180 8.66 0.08 -0.90
CA TYR A 180 7.91 1.25 -0.43
C TYR A 180 8.75 2.06 0.55
N ILE A 181 8.49 3.37 0.58
CA ILE A 181 9.19 4.34 1.42
C ILE A 181 8.17 5.29 2.03
N CYS A 182 8.42 5.66 3.28
CA CYS A 182 7.60 6.60 4.02
C CYS A 182 8.53 7.57 4.76
N ARG A 183 8.08 8.81 4.88
CA ARG A 183 8.67 9.84 5.71
C ARG A 183 7.50 10.43 6.46
N GLU A 184 7.64 10.55 7.76
CA GLU A 184 6.71 11.35 8.53
C GLU A 184 7.20 12.79 8.38
N GLU A 185 6.45 13.59 7.63
CA GLU A 185 6.62 15.05 7.64
C GLU A 185 5.48 15.63 8.47
N GLU A 186 5.78 16.65 9.28
CA GLU A 186 4.76 17.47 9.92
C GLU A 186 4.16 18.46 8.92
N GLY A 187 2.90 18.81 9.13
CA GLY A 187 2.16 19.75 8.30
C GLY A 187 2.23 21.11 8.93
N GLU A 188 1.92 22.14 8.15
CA GLU A 188 2.04 23.55 8.55
C GLU A 188 1.26 23.95 9.83
N CYS A 189 0.40 23.07 10.39
CA CYS A 189 -0.51 23.39 11.49
C CYS A 189 -0.30 22.59 12.80
N GLY A 190 0.76 21.80 12.96
CA GLY A 190 1.05 21.13 14.25
C GLY A 190 0.02 20.10 14.71
N GLU A 191 -0.83 19.62 13.81
CA GLU A 191 -1.62 18.40 14.03
C GLU A 191 -0.70 17.20 13.75
N VAL A 192 -0.62 16.26 14.71
CA VAL A 192 -0.04 14.92 14.48
C VAL A 192 -0.96 14.22 13.50
N LEU A 193 -0.67 14.43 12.23
CA LEU A 193 -1.27 13.69 11.14
C LEU A 193 -0.30 12.55 10.88
N ASP A 194 -0.69 11.34 11.30
CA ASP A 194 -0.03 10.12 10.84
C ASP A 194 0.12 10.20 9.32
N CYS A 195 1.37 10.31 8.86
CA CYS A 195 1.76 10.44 7.46
C CYS A 195 1.15 11.64 6.71
N ILE A 196 1.71 12.86 6.79
CA ILE A 196 1.36 13.98 5.88
C ILE A 196 2.07 13.89 4.53
N VAL A 197 3.04 12.99 4.37
CA VAL A 197 3.35 12.50 3.03
C VAL A 197 2.07 11.91 2.45
N GLY A 198 1.26 11.24 3.27
CA GLY A 198 -0.14 10.87 3.07
C GLY A 198 -1.13 12.03 2.88
N GLY A 199 -0.74 13.23 2.44
CA GLY A 199 -1.66 14.27 1.93
C GLY A 199 -1.61 14.46 0.41
N ILE A 200 -0.50 14.07 -0.22
CA ILE A 200 -0.24 14.20 -1.65
C ILE A 200 0.53 13.00 -2.23
N PHE A 201 1.45 12.36 -1.48
CA PHE A 201 2.41 11.35 -1.98
C PHE A 201 2.35 9.99 -1.28
N GLY A 202 1.93 9.96 -0.03
CA GLY A 202 1.86 8.79 0.84
C GLY A 202 0.79 7.78 0.45
N PRO A 203 -0.34 8.16 -0.18
CA PRO A 203 -1.21 7.16 -0.78
C PRO A 203 -0.54 6.46 -1.98
N TRP A 204 0.31 7.20 -2.69
CA TRP A 204 0.98 6.74 -3.91
C TRP A 204 2.14 5.82 -3.59
N PHE A 205 2.92 6.12 -2.55
CA PHE A 205 4.07 5.31 -2.12
C PHE A 205 3.75 4.27 -1.04
N LYS A 206 2.57 4.31 -0.41
CA LYS A 206 2.00 3.14 0.28
C LYS A 206 1.07 2.34 -0.63
N GLY A 207 0.93 2.68 -1.92
CA GLY A 207 0.16 1.91 -2.90
C GLY A 207 -1.32 1.60 -2.61
N ALA A 208 -1.87 2.04 -1.47
CA ALA A 208 -3.14 1.58 -0.92
C ALA A 208 -4.37 2.27 -1.50
N TYR A 209 -4.18 3.28 -2.36
CA TYR A 209 -5.26 4.11 -2.89
C TYR A 209 -5.10 4.31 -4.38
N VAL A 210 -5.82 3.50 -5.15
CA VAL A 210 -5.71 3.49 -6.61
C VAL A 210 -7.09 3.45 -7.23
N ASP A 211 -7.42 4.49 -7.98
CA ASP A 211 -8.70 4.63 -8.68
C ASP A 211 -8.50 4.25 -10.15
N LEU A 212 -8.39 2.94 -10.40
CA LEU A 212 -8.22 2.42 -11.76
C LEU A 212 -9.57 2.04 -12.37
N PRO A 213 -9.76 2.29 -13.68
CA PRO A 213 -10.83 1.68 -14.44
C PRO A 213 -10.72 0.15 -14.38
N THR A 214 -11.75 -0.53 -13.85
CA THR A 214 -11.70 -1.98 -13.63
C THR A 214 -12.71 -2.75 -14.48
N PRO A 215 -12.42 -4.03 -14.80
CA PRO A 215 -13.35 -4.88 -15.55
C PRO A 215 -14.47 -5.47 -14.70
N TYR A 216 -14.44 -5.29 -13.37
CA TYR A 216 -15.33 -5.97 -12.44
C TYR A 216 -16.73 -5.36 -12.43
N ARG A 217 -17.74 -6.19 -12.19
CA ARG A 217 -19.15 -5.83 -12.26
C ARG A 217 -19.86 -6.25 -10.99
N LYS A 218 -20.97 -5.58 -10.71
CA LYS A 218 -21.89 -5.97 -9.62
C LYS A 218 -22.21 -7.46 -9.70
N GLY A 219 -22.02 -8.17 -8.58
CA GLY A 219 -22.22 -9.61 -8.47
C GLY A 219 -20.98 -10.47 -8.71
N ASP A 220 -19.87 -9.88 -9.18
CA ASP A 220 -18.60 -10.60 -9.22
C ASP A 220 -18.11 -10.89 -7.80
N ILE A 221 -17.60 -12.10 -7.57
CA ILE A 221 -16.88 -12.44 -6.34
C ILE A 221 -15.39 -12.43 -6.68
N LEU A 222 -14.62 -11.65 -5.91
CA LEU A 222 -13.19 -11.52 -6.08
C LEU A 222 -12.45 -12.21 -4.94
N GLU A 223 -11.36 -12.89 -5.29
CA GLU A 223 -10.32 -13.32 -4.37
C GLU A 223 -9.20 -12.28 -4.40
N ILE A 224 -8.75 -11.87 -3.22
CA ILE A 224 -7.72 -10.86 -3.05
C ILE A 224 -6.71 -11.39 -2.04
N ASP A 225 -5.48 -11.60 -2.48
CA ASP A 225 -4.35 -11.93 -1.60
C ASP A 225 -3.24 -10.91 -1.78
N CYS A 226 -3.13 -9.96 -0.84
CA CYS A 226 -2.17 -8.86 -0.95
C CYS A 226 -0.89 -9.06 -0.13
N ARG A 227 -0.67 -10.25 0.44
CA ARG A 227 0.49 -10.52 1.26
C ARG A 227 1.81 -10.39 0.47
N PRO A 228 2.88 -9.83 1.06
CA PRO A 228 2.98 -9.37 2.45
C PRO A 228 2.59 -7.89 2.64
N TRP A 229 2.02 -7.23 1.63
CA TRP A 229 1.83 -5.77 1.62
C TRP A 229 0.45 -5.30 2.10
N ALA A 230 -0.52 -6.20 2.13
CA ALA A 230 -1.78 -6.03 2.83
C ALA A 230 -2.32 -7.44 3.21
N PRO A 231 -3.36 -7.54 4.05
CA PRO A 231 -3.92 -8.82 4.45
C PRO A 231 -4.39 -9.66 3.25
N GLY A 232 -4.67 -10.93 3.52
CA GLY A 232 -5.19 -11.85 2.52
C GLY A 232 -4.88 -13.30 2.85
N PRO A 233 -5.51 -14.27 2.17
CA PRO A 233 -6.55 -14.07 1.17
C PRO A 233 -7.88 -13.60 1.79
N CYS A 234 -8.63 -12.75 1.11
CA CYS A 234 -10.02 -12.44 1.43
C CYS A 234 -10.92 -12.57 0.19
N TYR A 235 -12.23 -12.68 0.45
CA TYR A 235 -13.25 -12.76 -0.59
C TYR A 235 -14.26 -11.64 -0.43
N CYS A 236 -14.59 -10.96 -1.53
CA CYS A 236 -15.57 -9.88 -1.52
C CYS A 236 -16.51 -9.96 -2.73
N LEU A 237 -17.77 -9.59 -2.50
CA LEU A 237 -18.81 -9.48 -3.52
C LEU A 237 -18.89 -8.03 -3.99
N VAL A 238 -18.63 -7.78 -5.27
CA VAL A 238 -18.67 -6.44 -5.87
C VAL A 238 -20.10 -5.92 -5.88
N ALA A 239 -20.31 -4.75 -5.29
CA ALA A 239 -21.62 -4.12 -5.20
C ALA A 239 -21.89 -3.15 -6.36
N ASN A 240 -20.87 -2.42 -6.83
CA ASN A 240 -21.04 -1.44 -7.91
C ASN A 240 -19.74 -1.18 -8.68
N SER A 241 -19.80 -0.27 -9.67
CA SER A 241 -18.66 0.07 -10.53
C SER A 241 -17.53 0.84 -9.84
N LYS A 242 -17.78 1.41 -8.65
CA LYS A 242 -16.74 2.02 -7.81
C LYS A 242 -16.02 1.01 -6.92
N LEU A 243 -16.38 -0.28 -7.07
CA LEU A 243 -15.84 -1.37 -6.27
C LEU A 243 -16.11 -1.23 -4.77
N ASP A 244 -17.24 -0.62 -4.41
CA ASP A 244 -17.86 -0.91 -3.12
C ASP A 244 -18.20 -2.40 -3.08
N CYS A 245 -18.09 -3.03 -1.93
CA CYS A 245 -18.20 -4.46 -1.80
C CYS A 245 -18.80 -4.91 -0.46
N LEU A 246 -19.31 -6.13 -0.46
CA LEU A 246 -19.68 -6.88 0.73
C LEU A 246 -18.60 -7.93 1.01
N TYR A 247 -18.20 -8.10 2.26
CA TYR A 247 -17.22 -9.11 2.67
C TYR A 247 -17.65 -9.76 3.99
N LEU A 248 -17.01 -10.85 4.37
CA LEU A 248 -17.23 -11.49 5.67
C LEU A 248 -16.19 -11.01 6.67
N ASP A 249 -16.63 -10.52 7.82
CA ASP A 249 -15.75 -10.17 8.93
C ASP A 249 -15.24 -11.41 9.68
N ALA A 250 -14.46 -11.20 10.75
CA ALA A 250 -13.89 -12.27 11.56
C ALA A 250 -14.96 -13.16 12.25
N ASP A 251 -16.16 -12.62 12.48
CA ASP A 251 -17.30 -13.33 13.06
C ASP A 251 -18.22 -13.96 11.99
N GLY A 252 -17.83 -13.85 10.71
CA GLY A 252 -18.60 -14.35 9.57
C GLY A 252 -19.84 -13.54 9.26
N GLN A 253 -19.97 -12.31 9.79
CA GLN A 253 -21.05 -11.39 9.46
C GLN A 253 -20.74 -10.62 8.18
N ILE A 254 -21.79 -10.10 7.53
CA ILE A 254 -21.64 -9.29 6.32
C ILE A 254 -21.21 -7.87 6.73
N GLY A 255 -19.98 -7.52 6.38
CA GLY A 255 -19.47 -6.15 6.40
C GLY A 255 -19.54 -5.51 5.01
N CYS A 256 -19.32 -4.19 4.96
CA CYS A 256 -19.08 -3.50 3.70
C CYS A 256 -17.88 -2.59 3.73
N GLY A 257 -17.29 -2.45 2.56
CA GLY A 257 -16.07 -1.69 2.35
C GLY A 257 -15.90 -1.33 0.89
N SER A 258 -14.70 -0.89 0.56
CA SER A 258 -14.32 -0.46 -0.77
C SER A 258 -12.96 -1.06 -1.13
N ILE A 259 -12.96 -1.90 -2.16
CA ILE A 259 -11.79 -2.68 -2.59
C ILE A 259 -10.58 -1.78 -2.87
N PRO A 260 -10.70 -0.63 -3.58
CA PRO A 260 -9.57 0.25 -3.87
C PRO A 260 -8.84 0.75 -2.63
N TYR A 261 -9.54 0.84 -1.50
CA TYR A 261 -9.06 1.42 -0.24
C TYR A 261 -8.66 0.35 0.79
N GLY A 262 -8.76 -0.95 0.47
CA GLY A 262 -8.43 -2.02 1.43
C GLY A 262 -9.45 -2.27 2.53
N SER A 263 -10.55 -1.52 2.60
CA SER A 263 -11.58 -1.73 3.63
C SER A 263 -12.46 -2.97 3.41
N CYS A 264 -12.10 -3.80 2.43
CA CYS A 264 -12.63 -5.15 2.24
C CYS A 264 -11.89 -6.21 3.07
N PHE A 265 -10.80 -5.85 3.75
CA PHE A 265 -10.21 -6.69 4.78
C PHE A 265 -10.91 -6.36 6.10
N ALA A 266 -11.26 -7.40 6.88
CA ALA A 266 -11.61 -7.17 8.29
C ALA A 266 -10.49 -6.37 8.96
N GLY A 267 -10.81 -5.52 9.96
CA GLY A 267 -9.85 -4.77 10.80
C GLY A 267 -8.76 -3.97 10.05
N TRP A 268 -9.04 -3.63 8.80
CA TRP A 268 -8.20 -2.79 7.94
C TRP A 268 -7.83 -1.45 8.61
N ALA A 269 -8.68 -0.94 9.50
CA ALA A 269 -8.47 0.31 10.23
C ALA A 269 -7.21 0.29 11.12
N HIS A 270 -6.70 -0.90 11.46
CA HIS A 270 -5.49 -1.10 12.27
C HIS A 270 -4.30 -1.60 11.45
N THR A 271 -4.40 -1.62 10.12
CA THR A 271 -3.38 -2.20 9.23
C THR A 271 -2.68 -1.13 8.40
N ASN A 272 -1.35 -1.21 8.34
CA ASN A 272 -0.55 -0.37 7.46
C ASN A 272 -0.59 -0.96 6.03
N LEU A 273 -1.61 -0.59 5.25
CA LEU A 273 -1.81 -1.05 3.88
C LEU A 273 -0.74 -0.46 2.95
N MET A 274 0.08 -1.31 2.33
CA MET A 274 1.12 -0.96 1.35
C MET A 274 0.73 -1.28 -0.11
N LEU A 275 -0.38 -1.99 -0.31
CA LEU A 275 -0.85 -2.39 -1.63
C LEU A 275 -2.37 -2.31 -1.71
N SER A 276 -2.87 -1.59 -2.72
CA SER A 276 -4.30 -1.57 -3.03
C SER A 276 -4.73 -2.97 -3.52
N PRO A 277 -5.81 -3.54 -2.96
CA PRO A 277 -6.37 -4.82 -3.39
C PRO A 277 -6.61 -4.96 -4.89
N VAL A 278 -6.88 -3.86 -5.57
CA VAL A 278 -7.15 -3.81 -7.01
C VAL A 278 -5.98 -4.40 -7.82
N PHE A 279 -4.74 -4.28 -7.34
CA PHE A 279 -3.56 -4.85 -8.02
C PHE A 279 -3.55 -6.37 -8.06
N ARG A 280 -4.27 -7.04 -7.16
CA ARG A 280 -4.22 -8.51 -7.01
C ARG A 280 -5.59 -9.17 -7.01
N ALA A 281 -6.66 -8.40 -7.12
CA ALA A 281 -8.01 -8.91 -7.29
C ALA A 281 -8.09 -9.88 -8.47
N ARG A 282 -8.75 -11.01 -8.27
CA ARG A 282 -9.02 -12.03 -9.30
C ARG A 282 -10.46 -12.47 -9.19
N ARG A 283 -11.14 -12.70 -10.31
CA ARG A 283 -12.46 -13.31 -10.26
C ARG A 283 -12.31 -14.76 -9.84
N VAL A 284 -13.09 -15.17 -8.85
CA VAL A 284 -13.06 -16.56 -8.39
C VAL A 284 -13.62 -17.45 -9.51
N ALA A 285 -12.82 -18.41 -9.96
CA ALA A 285 -13.24 -19.41 -10.94
C ALA A 285 -14.28 -20.35 -10.31
N ARG A 286 -15.22 -20.84 -11.12
CA ARG A 286 -16.18 -21.84 -10.65
C ARG A 286 -15.54 -23.25 -10.62
N PRO A 287 -15.86 -24.09 -9.62
CA PRO A 287 -16.74 -23.84 -8.48
C PRO A 287 -16.08 -22.96 -7.40
N LEU A 288 -16.88 -22.08 -6.80
CA LEU A 288 -16.42 -21.12 -5.80
C LEU A 288 -16.08 -21.84 -4.46
N PRO A 289 -15.08 -21.38 -3.70
CA PRO A 289 -14.74 -21.93 -2.38
C PRO A 289 -15.93 -21.90 -1.41
N GLU A 290 -15.94 -22.84 -0.46
CA GLU A 290 -16.95 -22.90 0.61
C GLU A 290 -16.95 -21.62 1.46
N ALA A 291 -15.79 -20.99 1.64
CA ALA A 291 -15.64 -19.69 2.30
C ALA A 291 -16.49 -18.58 1.66
N CYS A 292 -16.86 -18.72 0.38
CA CYS A 292 -17.72 -17.76 -0.32
C CYS A 292 -19.20 -18.13 -0.28
N ALA A 293 -19.63 -19.21 0.39
CA ALA A 293 -21.00 -19.72 0.31
C ALA A 293 -22.04 -18.68 0.77
N THR A 294 -21.74 -17.94 1.84
CA THR A 294 -22.61 -16.84 2.33
C THR A 294 -22.72 -15.72 1.29
N LEU A 295 -21.59 -15.29 0.72
CA LEU A 295 -21.57 -14.24 -0.32
C LEU A 295 -22.29 -14.70 -1.61
N GLN A 296 -22.20 -15.99 -1.95
CA GLN A 296 -22.87 -16.58 -3.11
C GLN A 296 -24.39 -16.61 -2.98
N ALA A 297 -24.89 -16.76 -1.76
CA ALA A 297 -26.33 -16.84 -1.49
C ALA A 297 -27.02 -15.47 -1.64
N ILE A 298 -26.26 -14.37 -1.70
CA ILE A 298 -26.80 -13.02 -1.84
C ILE A 298 -27.25 -12.81 -3.29
N GLU A 299 -28.54 -12.54 -3.47
CA GLU A 299 -29.10 -12.23 -4.78
C GLU A 299 -28.72 -10.81 -5.25
N LEU A 300 -28.59 -10.60 -6.56
CA LEU A 300 -28.17 -9.31 -7.14
C LEU A 300 -29.05 -8.11 -6.71
N ASN A 301 -30.33 -8.35 -6.47
CA ASN A 301 -31.31 -7.35 -6.01
C ASN A 301 -31.19 -7.02 -4.51
N GLN A 302 -30.52 -7.86 -3.72
CA GLN A 302 -30.32 -7.67 -2.28
C GLN A 302 -29.06 -6.84 -1.98
N ILE A 303 -28.09 -6.83 -2.90
CA ILE A 303 -26.79 -6.18 -2.73
C ILE A 303 -26.91 -4.71 -2.29
N ASP A 304 -27.77 -3.92 -2.93
CA ASP A 304 -27.88 -2.48 -2.62
C ASP A 304 -28.47 -2.27 -1.23
N ASN A 305 -29.49 -3.05 -0.85
CA ASN A 305 -30.09 -2.98 0.48
C ASN A 305 -29.08 -3.35 1.58
N LEU A 306 -28.31 -4.43 1.37
CA LEU A 306 -27.26 -4.85 2.31
C LEU A 306 -26.16 -3.80 2.43
N LEU A 307 -25.77 -3.17 1.32
CA LEU A 307 -24.78 -2.11 1.30
C LEU A 307 -25.27 -0.87 2.08
N GLU A 308 -26.56 -0.53 2.01
CA GLU A 308 -27.16 0.54 2.80
C GLU A 308 -27.27 0.18 4.29
N GLU A 309 -27.67 -1.05 4.62
CA GLU A 309 -27.81 -1.53 5.99
C GLU A 309 -26.46 -1.51 6.73
N CYS A 310 -25.41 -2.05 6.13
CA CYS A 310 -24.07 -2.10 6.73
C CYS A 310 -23.37 -0.73 6.75
N ALA A 311 -23.79 0.23 5.92
CA ALA A 311 -23.21 1.58 5.94
C ALA A 311 -23.43 2.27 7.30
N SER A 312 -24.47 1.86 8.04
CA SER A 312 -24.77 2.33 9.40
C SER A 312 -23.90 1.68 10.50
N SER A 313 -23.20 0.59 10.18
CA SER A 313 -22.36 -0.19 11.09
C SER A 313 -20.89 -0.22 10.66
N LYS A 314 -20.46 0.70 9.79
CA LYS A 314 -19.05 0.80 9.40
C LYS A 314 -18.18 0.97 10.65
N GLU A 315 -17.10 0.19 10.73
CA GLU A 315 -15.97 0.57 11.58
C GLU A 315 -15.66 2.04 11.28
N GLU A 316 -15.49 2.87 12.32
CA GLU A 316 -15.20 4.29 12.14
C GLU A 316 -13.98 4.42 11.24
N GLU A 317 -14.21 4.87 10.00
CA GLU A 317 -13.13 5.15 9.06
C GLU A 317 -12.25 6.22 9.74
N PRO A 318 -10.93 6.04 9.80
CA PRO A 318 -10.10 7.07 10.41
C PRO A 318 -10.31 8.40 9.68
N ILE A 319 -10.42 9.49 10.44
CA ILE A 319 -10.84 10.84 9.99
C ILE A 319 -10.12 11.32 8.71
N TRP A 320 -8.90 10.85 8.46
CA TRP A 320 -8.14 11.19 7.26
C TRP A 320 -8.70 10.61 5.95
N LEU A 321 -9.42 9.48 5.95
CA LEU A 321 -10.05 8.92 4.74
C LEU A 321 -11.20 9.79 4.22
N ASP A 322 -11.96 10.42 5.11
CA ASP A 322 -13.02 11.37 4.74
C ASP A 322 -12.44 12.63 4.07
N ILE A 323 -11.27 13.09 4.52
CA ILE A 323 -10.54 14.21 3.91
C ILE A 323 -10.15 13.89 2.46
N TYR A 324 -9.76 12.64 2.18
CA TYR A 324 -9.38 12.21 0.83
C TYR A 324 -10.54 12.19 -0.16
N ARG A 325 -11.68 11.62 0.23
CA ARG A 325 -12.86 11.55 -0.64
C ARG A 325 -13.42 12.93 -0.99
N HIS A 326 -13.18 13.93 -0.14
CA HIS A 326 -13.57 15.32 -0.40
C HIS A 326 -12.63 16.05 -1.38
N ARG A 327 -11.37 15.62 -1.54
CA ARG A 327 -10.41 16.21 -2.49
C ARG A 327 -10.47 15.61 -3.90
N ALA A 328 -11.06 14.41 -4.05
CA ALA A 328 -11.26 13.73 -5.33
C ALA A 328 -12.59 14.09 -6.05
N ARG A 329 -13.29 15.14 -5.58
CA ARG A 329 -14.48 15.72 -6.23
C ARG A 329 -14.16 17.11 -6.77
#